data_AF-W6TLD2-F1
#
_entry.id   AF-W6TLD2-F1
#
_cell.length_a   1.000
_cell.length_b   1.000
_cell.length_c   1.000
_cell.angle_alpha   90.00
_cell.angle_beta   90.00
_cell.angle_gamma   90.00
#
_symmetry.space_group_name_H-M   'P 1'
#
loop_
_entity.id
_entity.type
_entity.pdbx_description
1 polymer ?
#
loop_
_entity_poly.entity_id
_entity_poly.type
_entity_poly.pdbx_seq_one_letter_code
_entity_poly.pdbx_strand_id
1 'polypeptide(L)'
;MNINNEFNIKINKEEFQRLTKIIYNNFGINLSEKKKLLIESRLSSTIKAKNLNNFTEYINYLENQKNQISLIELVDKISTNHTYFFREPNHFEFLANNLLPKMIKRITQTQEKEIRIWSAGCSSGEEAYTIAMILNEYINNNKIQCNAKILATDISITVLKEAKEGIYPEDRVKTLPKHLKIKYLNKLQNDKFEVKDELKEMIVFKKLNLMNDVFPFNKKICI
;
A
#
# COMPACT_ATOMS: atom_id res chain seq x y z
N MET A 1 26.34 -25.08 -7.59
CA MET A 1 26.89 -24.79 -6.25
C MET A 1 27.02 -23.28 -6.12
N ASN A 2 26.27 -22.67 -5.20
CA ASN A 2 26.68 -21.52 -4.40
C ASN A 2 25.61 -21.33 -3.33
N ILE A 3 25.87 -21.93 -2.17
CA ILE A 3 25.10 -21.74 -0.95
C ILE A 3 25.52 -20.36 -0.44
N ASN A 4 24.69 -19.33 -0.69
CA ASN A 4 24.83 -18.03 -0.03
C ASN A 4 24.52 -18.23 1.45
N ASN A 5 25.53 -18.66 2.21
CA ASN A 5 25.54 -18.61 3.66
C ASN A 5 25.81 -17.14 4.03
N GLU A 6 24.82 -16.27 3.81
CA GLU A 6 24.87 -14.92 4.35
C GLU A 6 24.86 -15.03 5.87
N PHE A 7 25.95 -14.62 6.51
CA PHE A 7 25.98 -14.39 7.94
C PHE A 7 24.87 -13.40 8.31
N ASN A 8 23.74 -13.94 8.75
CA ASN A 8 22.65 -13.18 9.35
C ASN A 8 23.15 -12.70 10.70
N ILE A 9 23.12 -11.37 10.88
CA ILE A 9 23.32 -10.76 12.19
C ILE A 9 22.14 -11.25 13.04
N LYS A 10 22.42 -11.78 14.23
CA LYS A 10 21.38 -12.29 15.13
C LYS A 10 20.93 -11.20 16.08
N ILE A 11 19.63 -11.19 16.38
CA ILE A 11 19.06 -10.27 17.36
C ILE A 11 18.82 -11.01 18.68
N ASN A 12 19.30 -10.44 19.78
CA ASN A 12 19.05 -11.00 21.12
C ASN A 12 17.65 -10.59 21.63
N LYS A 13 17.24 -11.12 22.79
CA LYS A 13 15.90 -10.88 23.35
C LYS A 13 15.67 -9.41 23.72
N GLU A 14 16.66 -8.75 24.30
CA GLU A 14 16.58 -7.35 24.72
C GLU A 14 16.50 -6.42 23.50
N GLU A 15 17.37 -6.64 22.51
CA GLU A 15 17.34 -5.92 21.23
C GLU A 15 15.99 -6.08 20.53
N PHE A 16 15.44 -7.30 20.52
CA PHE A 16 14.13 -7.57 19.93
C PHE A 16 13.01 -6.81 20.65
N GLN A 17 13.04 -6.78 21.99
CA GLN A 17 12.08 -6.01 22.78
C GLN A 17 12.19 -4.50 22.51
N ARG A 18 13.40 -3.95 22.44
CA ARG A 18 13.62 -2.54 22.10
C ARG A 18 13.12 -2.21 20.70
N LEU A 19 13.47 -3.04 19.71
CA LEU A 19 13.05 -2.87 18.32
C LEU A 19 11.53 -2.94 18.16
N THR A 20 10.88 -3.92 18.77
CA THR A 20 9.41 -4.05 18.71
C THR A 20 8.70 -2.88 19.40
N LYS A 21 9.26 -2.35 20.49
CA LYS A 21 8.74 -1.14 21.14
C LYS A 21 8.84 0.09 20.24
N ILE A 22 9.97 0.29 19.55
CA ILE A 22 10.14 1.37 18.57
C ILE A 22 9.08 1.25 17.47
N ILE A 23 8.90 0.06 16.93
CA ILE A 23 7.96 -0.20 15.83
C ILE A 23 6.52 0.01 16.27
N TYR A 24 6.14 -0.48 17.45
CA TYR A 24 4.81 -0.30 18.00
C TYR A 24 4.52 1.18 18.27
N ASN A 25 5.43 1.89 18.93
CA ASN A 25 5.22 3.30 19.29
C ASN A 25 5.14 4.22 18.07
N ASN A 26 5.86 3.90 16.98
CA ASN A 26 5.88 4.74 15.79
C ASN A 26 4.83 4.34 14.74
N PHE A 27 4.42 3.07 14.69
CA PHE A 27 3.62 2.53 13.57
C PHE A 27 2.43 1.66 14.00
N GLY A 28 2.28 1.34 15.29
CA GLY A 28 1.22 0.45 15.79
C GLY A 28 1.37 -1.02 15.38
N ILE A 29 2.48 -1.39 14.74
CA ILE A 29 2.69 -2.76 14.25
C ILE A 29 3.16 -3.65 15.40
N ASN A 30 2.36 -4.66 15.73
CA ASN A 30 2.75 -5.69 16.70
C ASN A 30 3.54 -6.81 16.02
N LEU A 31 4.79 -7.00 16.42
CA LEU A 31 5.67 -8.03 15.92
C LEU A 31 5.80 -9.18 16.93
N SER A 32 5.24 -10.33 16.57
CA SER A 32 5.41 -11.56 17.34
C SER A 32 6.83 -12.13 17.20
N GLU A 33 7.34 -12.80 18.23
CA GLU A 33 8.59 -13.58 18.23
C GLU A 33 8.72 -14.54 17.04
N LYS A 34 7.61 -15.08 16.52
CA LYS A 34 7.59 -15.94 15.32
C LYS A 34 8.18 -15.27 14.07
N LYS A 35 8.22 -13.93 14.03
CA LYS A 35 8.77 -13.13 12.92
C LYS A 35 10.25 -12.77 13.11
N LYS A 36 10.90 -13.22 14.19
CA LYS A 36 12.29 -12.90 14.51
C LYS A 36 13.26 -13.23 13.38
N LEU A 37 13.19 -14.44 12.82
CA LEU A 37 14.06 -14.85 11.70
C LEU A 37 13.86 -13.98 10.44
N LEU A 38 12.63 -13.57 10.16
CA LEU A 38 12.31 -12.67 9.05
C LEU A 38 12.96 -11.29 9.27
N ILE A 39 12.90 -10.79 10.50
CA ILE A 39 13.50 -9.50 10.89
C ILE A 39 15.02 -9.57 10.78
N GLU A 40 15.64 -10.63 11.30
CA GLU A 40 17.09 -10.86 11.18
C GLU A 40 17.53 -10.84 9.72
N SER A 41 16.84 -11.59 8.85
CA SER A 41 17.14 -11.64 7.42
C SER A 41 16.97 -10.27 6.74
N ARG A 42 15.84 -9.59 6.94
CA ARG A 42 15.56 -8.33 6.23
C ARG A 42 16.42 -7.17 6.71
N LEU A 43 16.73 -7.11 8.00
CA LEU A 43 17.50 -6.01 8.59
C LEU A 43 19.01 -6.23 8.53
N SER A 44 19.51 -7.47 8.43
CA SER A 44 20.95 -7.72 8.28
C SER A 44 21.54 -6.98 7.07
N SER A 45 20.82 -6.94 5.95
CA SER A 45 21.23 -6.18 4.76
C SER A 45 21.27 -4.66 5.01
N THR A 46 20.28 -4.12 5.72
CA THR A 46 20.20 -2.70 6.08
C THR A 46 21.32 -2.29 7.05
N ILE A 47 21.61 -3.12 8.05
CA ILE A 47 22.68 -2.89 9.03
C ILE A 47 24.03 -2.78 8.31
N LYS A 48 24.32 -3.74 7.42
CA LYS A 48 25.55 -3.72 6.60
C LYS A 48 25.60 -2.50 5.67
N ALA A 49 24.52 -2.18 4.98
CA ALA A 49 24.45 -1.02 4.08
C ALA A 49 24.68 0.33 4.78
N LYS A 50 24.39 0.41 6.09
CA LYS A 50 24.66 1.59 6.92
C LYS A 50 26.02 1.56 7.61
N ASN A 51 26.88 0.59 7.29
CA ASN A 51 28.18 0.37 7.94
C ASN A 51 28.08 0.20 9.47
N LEU A 52 27.01 -0.46 9.93
CA LEU A 52 26.81 -0.82 11.33
C LEU A 52 27.17 -2.30 11.55
N ASN A 53 27.61 -2.64 12.76
CA ASN A 53 28.14 -3.97 13.06
C ASN A 53 27.11 -4.94 13.64
N ASN A 54 26.05 -4.43 14.29
CA ASN A 54 25.10 -5.25 15.04
C ASN A 54 23.74 -4.55 15.23
N PHE A 55 22.77 -5.28 15.81
CA PHE A 55 21.44 -4.76 16.08
C PHE A 55 21.43 -3.65 17.14
N THR A 56 22.27 -3.73 18.17
CA THR A 56 22.39 -2.67 19.18
C THR A 56 22.75 -1.32 18.55
N GLU A 57 23.75 -1.27 17.67
CA GLU A 57 24.13 -0.04 16.95
C GLU A 57 22.99 0.47 16.07
N TYR A 58 22.28 -0.42 15.38
CA TYR A 58 21.13 -0.05 14.56
C TYR A 58 19.95 0.48 15.37
N ILE A 59 19.65 -0.14 16.51
CA ILE A 59 18.59 0.32 17.43
C ILE A 59 18.96 1.68 18.01
N ASN A 60 20.21 1.87 18.46
CA ASN A 60 20.69 3.17 18.94
C ASN A 60 20.60 4.24 17.85
N TYR A 61 20.91 3.88 16.60
CA TYR A 61 20.75 4.75 15.43
C TYR A 61 19.28 5.13 15.18
N LEU A 62 18.32 4.22 15.40
CA LEU A 62 16.89 4.49 15.28
C LEU A 62 16.35 5.36 16.43
N GLU A 63 16.83 5.16 17.65
CA GLU A 63 16.42 5.90 18.85
C GLU A 63 16.92 7.35 18.85
N ASN A 64 17.98 7.65 18.10
CA ASN A 64 18.48 9.01 17.92
C ASN A 64 17.51 9.80 17.01
N GLN A 65 16.49 10.41 17.63
CA GLN A 65 15.26 11.01 17.06
C GLN A 65 15.43 12.01 15.90
N LYS A 66 16.66 12.38 15.53
CA LYS A 66 16.95 13.30 14.42
C LYS A 66 16.74 12.69 13.03
N ASN A 67 16.46 11.39 12.91
CA ASN A 67 16.42 10.72 11.62
C ASN A 67 15.10 9.97 11.34
N GLN A 68 14.02 10.72 11.10
CA GLN A 68 12.70 10.16 10.71
C GLN A 68 12.76 9.28 9.45
N ILE A 69 13.75 9.49 8.57
CA ILE A 69 13.97 8.69 7.36
C ILE A 69 14.30 7.24 7.74
N SER A 70 15.12 7.03 8.77
CA SER A 70 15.51 5.71 9.25
C SER A 70 14.32 4.88 9.76
N LEU A 71 13.35 5.53 10.39
CA LEU A 71 12.14 4.88 10.86
C LEU A 71 11.26 4.45 9.67
N ILE A 72 11.20 5.25 8.61
CA ILE A 72 10.48 4.89 7.38
C ILE A 72 11.15 3.71 6.68
N GLU A 73 12.47 3.71 6.56
CA GLU A 73 13.21 2.57 6.01
C GLU A 73 12.99 1.29 6.83
N LEU A 74 12.93 1.41 8.15
CA LEU A 74 12.61 0.29 9.03
C LEU A 74 11.23 -0.29 8.71
N VAL A 75 10.19 0.55 8.66
CA VAL A 75 8.82 0.06 8.40
C VAL A 75 8.70 -0.61 7.04
N ASP A 76 9.35 -0.05 6.01
CA ASP A 76 9.36 -0.61 4.65
C ASP A 76 10.02 -1.99 4.60
N LYS A 77 11.07 -2.22 5.40
CA LYS A 77 11.74 -3.52 5.45
C LYS A 77 10.93 -4.54 6.23
N ILE A 78 10.27 -4.17 7.31
CA ILE A 78 9.54 -5.14 8.15
C ILE A 78 8.09 -5.38 7.69
N SER A 79 7.50 -4.45 6.93
CA SER A 79 6.15 -4.62 6.40
C SER A 79 6.13 -5.71 5.34
N THR A 80 5.00 -6.40 5.20
CA THR A 80 4.81 -7.35 4.11
C THR A 80 3.92 -6.68 3.07
N ASN A 81 4.57 -5.97 2.14
CA ASN A 81 3.91 -5.26 1.05
C ASN A 81 3.54 -6.23 -0.09
N HIS A 82 2.79 -7.29 0.24
CA HIS A 82 2.30 -8.23 -0.76
C HIS A 82 0.91 -7.80 -1.21
N THR A 83 0.82 -7.20 -2.40
CA THR A 83 -0.43 -6.77 -3.01
C THR A 83 -0.44 -7.15 -4.49
N TYR A 84 -1.62 -7.31 -5.07
CA TYR A 84 -1.82 -7.62 -6.49
C TYR A 84 -3.22 -7.20 -6.92
N PHE A 85 -3.39 -6.95 -8.22
CA PHE A 85 -4.68 -6.56 -8.78
C PHE A 85 -5.75 -7.62 -8.55
N PHE A 86 -6.96 -7.19 -8.18
CA PHE A 86 -8.09 -8.08 -7.86
C PHE A 86 -7.79 -9.10 -6.75
N ARG A 87 -6.95 -8.73 -5.77
CA ARG A 87 -6.79 -9.53 -4.54
C ARG A 87 -8.14 -9.71 -3.84
N GLU A 88 -8.50 -10.94 -3.54
CA GLU A 88 -9.80 -11.28 -2.91
C GLU A 88 -11.00 -10.80 -3.74
N PRO A 89 -11.22 -11.39 -4.94
CA PRO A 89 -12.20 -10.92 -5.93
C PRO A 89 -13.63 -10.77 -5.39
N ASN A 90 -14.00 -11.58 -4.39
CA ASN A 90 -15.31 -11.51 -3.73
C ASN A 90 -15.61 -10.12 -3.14
N HIS A 91 -14.61 -9.39 -2.64
CA HIS A 91 -14.80 -8.01 -2.15
C HIS A 91 -15.17 -7.04 -3.28
N PHE A 92 -14.53 -7.21 -4.44
CA PHE A 92 -14.78 -6.38 -5.62
C PHE A 92 -16.12 -6.70 -6.28
N GLU A 93 -16.53 -7.97 -6.28
CA GLU A 93 -17.88 -8.37 -6.70
C GLU A 93 -18.95 -7.77 -5.78
N PHE A 94 -18.73 -7.80 -4.46
CA PHE A 94 -19.63 -7.17 -3.50
C PHE A 94 -19.70 -5.65 -3.70
N LEU A 95 -18.56 -4.99 -3.92
CA LEU A 95 -18.51 -3.57 -4.25
C LEU A 95 -19.38 -3.27 -5.49
N ALA A 96 -19.15 -3.99 -6.58
CA ALA A 96 -19.84 -3.76 -7.86
C ALA A 96 -21.34 -4.06 -7.80
N ASN A 97 -21.74 -5.19 -7.21
CA ASN A 97 -23.11 -5.69 -7.28
C ASN A 97 -24.01 -5.20 -6.14
N ASN A 98 -23.43 -4.83 -4.99
CA ASN A 98 -24.21 -4.51 -3.79
C ASN A 98 -23.99 -3.07 -3.30
N LEU A 99 -22.73 -2.63 -3.20
CA LEU A 99 -22.41 -1.34 -2.60
C LEU A 99 -22.62 -0.19 -3.59
N LEU A 100 -22.09 -0.28 -4.81
CA LEU A 100 -22.22 0.76 -5.83
C LEU A 100 -23.68 1.08 -6.17
N PRO A 101 -24.59 0.12 -6.41
CA PRO A 101 -26.00 0.45 -6.66
C PRO A 101 -26.64 1.28 -5.55
N LYS A 102 -26.32 0.97 -4.28
CA LYS A 102 -26.81 1.70 -3.11
C LYS A 102 -26.22 3.10 -3.02
N MET A 103 -24.91 3.24 -3.23
CA MET A 103 -24.22 4.53 -3.24
C MET A 103 -24.77 5.43 -4.34
N ILE A 104 -24.93 4.89 -5.55
CA ILE A 104 -25.48 5.58 -6.72
C ILE A 104 -26.91 6.05 -6.46
N LYS A 105 -27.79 5.16 -5.98
CA LYS A 105 -29.16 5.53 -5.64
C LYS A 105 -29.22 6.68 -4.64
N ARG A 106 -28.32 6.69 -3.65
CA ARG A 106 -28.24 7.78 -2.69
C ARG A 106 -27.80 9.09 -3.34
N ILE A 107 -26.73 9.09 -4.13
CA ILE A 107 -26.23 10.32 -4.76
C ILE A 107 -27.17 10.89 -5.82
N THR A 108 -27.96 10.04 -6.50
CA THR A 108 -28.98 10.52 -7.46
C THR A 108 -30.21 11.09 -6.76
N GLN A 109 -30.47 10.67 -5.51
CA GLN A 109 -31.55 11.18 -4.68
C GLN A 109 -31.14 12.39 -3.82
N THR A 110 -29.84 12.66 -3.69
CA THR A 110 -29.30 13.83 -2.99
C THR A 110 -28.68 14.81 -3.99
N GLN A 111 -28.27 16.00 -3.53
CA GLN A 111 -27.44 16.90 -4.32
C GLN A 111 -25.93 16.51 -4.27
N GLU A 112 -25.58 15.39 -3.60
CA GLU A 112 -24.20 14.93 -3.53
C GLU A 112 -23.81 14.31 -4.88
N LYS A 113 -22.98 14.96 -5.69
CA LYS A 113 -22.55 14.43 -7.00
C LYS A 113 -21.22 13.67 -6.95
N GLU A 114 -20.83 13.16 -5.78
CA GLU A 114 -19.49 12.58 -5.59
C GLU A 114 -19.50 11.29 -4.76
N ILE A 115 -18.86 10.26 -5.30
CA ILE A 115 -18.52 9.01 -4.61
C ILE A 115 -17.12 9.15 -4.01
N ARG A 116 -16.98 8.78 -2.73
CA ARG A 116 -15.68 8.79 -2.04
C ARG A 116 -15.40 7.42 -1.42
N ILE A 117 -14.27 6.83 -1.79
CA ILE A 117 -13.77 5.55 -1.24
C ILE A 117 -12.40 5.77 -0.59
N TRP A 118 -12.09 5.03 0.48
CA TRP A 118 -10.78 5.01 1.12
C TRP A 118 -10.16 3.61 1.10
N SER A 119 -9.09 3.45 0.31
CA SER A 119 -8.20 2.28 0.40
C SER A 119 -7.14 2.54 1.47
N ALA A 120 -7.30 1.90 2.64
CA ALA A 120 -6.42 2.03 3.78
C ALA A 120 -5.37 0.90 3.78
N GLY A 121 -4.08 1.25 3.76
CA GLY A 121 -2.99 0.28 3.54
C GLY A 121 -2.84 -0.11 2.07
N CYS A 122 -2.94 0.88 1.17
CA CYS A 122 -3.02 0.66 -0.28
C CYS A 122 -1.74 0.07 -0.92
N SER A 123 -0.64 0.01 -0.18
CA SER A 123 0.65 -0.50 -0.63
C SER A 123 1.09 0.14 -1.96
N SER A 124 1.49 -0.66 -2.95
CA SER A 124 1.90 -0.18 -4.28
C SER A 124 0.73 0.17 -5.21
N GLY A 125 -0.50 0.32 -4.70
CA GLY A 125 -1.62 0.94 -5.41
C GLY A 125 -2.55 -0.01 -6.18
N GLU A 126 -2.22 -1.30 -6.30
CA GLU A 126 -3.01 -2.26 -7.09
C GLU A 126 -4.49 -2.33 -6.65
N GLU A 127 -4.76 -2.27 -5.35
CA GLU A 127 -6.13 -2.23 -4.82
C GLU A 127 -6.86 -0.93 -5.22
N ALA A 128 -6.23 0.23 -5.02
CA ALA A 128 -6.81 1.52 -5.36
C ALA A 128 -7.13 1.61 -6.86
N TYR A 129 -6.24 1.09 -7.71
CA TYR A 129 -6.50 1.01 -9.15
C TYR A 129 -7.59 0.00 -9.51
N THR A 130 -7.67 -1.13 -8.81
CA THR A 130 -8.78 -2.10 -9.00
C THR A 130 -10.12 -1.44 -8.68
N ILE A 131 -10.21 -0.72 -7.57
CA ILE A 131 -11.40 0.06 -7.18
C ILE A 131 -11.73 1.11 -8.25
N ALA A 132 -10.73 1.83 -8.76
CA ALA A 132 -10.91 2.83 -9.81
C ALA A 132 -11.46 2.23 -11.10
N MET A 133 -10.93 1.09 -11.55
CA MET A 133 -11.44 0.35 -12.71
C MET A 133 -12.91 -0.01 -12.54
N ILE A 134 -13.29 -0.59 -11.37
CA ILE A 134 -14.67 -1.01 -11.09
C ILE A 134 -15.62 0.19 -11.06
N LEU A 135 -15.23 1.27 -10.40
CA LEU A 135 -16.01 2.50 -10.36
C LEU A 135 -16.23 3.07 -11.77
N ASN A 136 -15.15 3.18 -12.55
CA ASN A 136 -15.23 3.75 -13.89
C ASN A 136 -16.06 2.88 -14.84
N GLU A 137 -15.92 1.55 -14.79
CA GLU A 137 -16.81 0.64 -15.52
C GLU A 137 -18.28 0.84 -15.14
N TYR A 138 -18.58 0.85 -13.84
CA TYR A 138 -19.95 0.98 -13.35
C TYR A 138 -20.59 2.31 -13.77
N ILE A 139 -19.87 3.42 -13.57
CA ILE A 139 -20.35 4.77 -13.89
C ILE A 139 -20.61 4.91 -15.39
N ASN A 140 -19.67 4.47 -16.23
CA ASN A 140 -19.80 4.59 -17.69
C ASN A 140 -20.90 3.70 -18.25
N ASN A 141 -21.00 2.43 -17.81
CA ASN A 141 -22.01 1.49 -18.29
C ASN A 141 -23.44 1.95 -17.94
N ASN A 142 -23.61 2.64 -16.81
CA ASN A 142 -24.90 3.16 -16.36
C ASN A 142 -25.13 4.64 -16.72
N LYS A 143 -24.20 5.29 -17.43
CA LYS A 143 -24.26 6.71 -17.82
C LYS A 143 -24.54 7.67 -16.66
N ILE A 144 -23.92 7.40 -15.51
CA ILE A 144 -24.17 8.15 -14.29
C ILE A 144 -23.36 9.46 -14.30
N GLN A 145 -24.03 10.58 -14.03
CA GLN A 145 -23.35 11.87 -13.88
C GLN A 145 -22.88 12.08 -12.43
N CYS A 146 -21.73 11.50 -12.08
CA CYS A 146 -21.09 11.74 -10.79
C CYS A 146 -19.55 11.75 -10.91
N ASN A 147 -18.90 12.37 -9.94
CA ASN A 147 -17.46 12.28 -9.75
C ASN A 147 -17.16 11.11 -8.82
N ALA A 148 -16.05 10.42 -9.04
CA ALA A 148 -15.54 9.43 -8.09
C ALA A 148 -14.12 9.81 -7.66
N LYS A 149 -13.88 9.76 -6.34
CA LYS A 149 -12.59 10.03 -5.72
C LYS A 149 -12.21 8.92 -4.76
N ILE A 150 -10.98 8.46 -4.87
CA ILE A 150 -10.40 7.42 -4.03
C ILE A 150 -9.27 8.06 -3.24
N LEU A 151 -9.37 8.06 -1.92
CA LEU A 151 -8.23 8.30 -1.05
C LEU A 151 -7.50 6.98 -0.89
N ALA A 152 -6.22 6.92 -1.24
CA ALA A 152 -5.40 5.74 -1.05
C ALA A 152 -4.26 6.10 -0.11
N THR A 153 -4.19 5.42 1.04
CA THR A 153 -3.19 5.75 2.06
C THR A 153 -2.33 4.57 2.44
N ASP A 154 -1.05 4.83 2.67
CA ASP A 154 -0.12 3.88 3.24
C ASP A 154 0.87 4.58 4.18
N ILE A 155 1.50 3.81 5.05
CA ILE A 155 2.55 4.30 5.93
C ILE A 155 3.90 4.37 5.22
N SER A 156 4.10 3.47 4.24
CA SER A 156 5.30 3.33 3.44
C SER A 156 5.34 4.36 2.32
N ILE A 157 6.32 5.25 2.35
CA ILE A 157 6.51 6.25 1.28
C ILE A 157 7.02 5.58 0.01
N THR A 158 7.82 4.52 0.14
CA THR A 158 8.41 3.80 -0.99
C THR A 158 7.33 3.20 -1.88
N VAL A 159 6.39 2.45 -1.30
CA VAL A 159 5.28 1.87 -2.09
C VAL A 159 4.33 2.94 -2.60
N LEU A 160 4.12 4.04 -1.89
CA LEU A 160 3.32 5.16 -2.39
C LEU A 160 3.95 5.85 -3.60
N LYS A 161 5.28 5.85 -3.74
CA LYS A 161 5.93 6.35 -4.96
C LYS A 161 5.63 5.42 -6.14
N GLU A 162 5.79 4.11 -5.95
CA GLU A 162 5.41 3.11 -6.97
C GLU A 162 3.92 3.24 -7.36
N ALA A 163 3.05 3.40 -6.37
CA ALA A 163 1.61 3.57 -6.57
C ALA A 163 1.28 4.83 -7.38
N LYS A 164 1.99 5.94 -7.14
CA LYS A 164 1.81 7.19 -7.90
C LYS A 164 2.32 7.09 -9.34
N GLU A 165 3.45 6.42 -9.55
CA GLU A 165 3.95 6.14 -10.90
C GLU A 165 2.98 5.23 -11.66
N GLY A 166 2.38 4.25 -10.98
CA GLY A 166 1.42 3.33 -11.56
C GLY A 166 2.04 2.43 -12.63
N ILE A 167 3.34 2.13 -12.51
CA ILE A 167 4.09 1.30 -13.46
C ILE A 167 4.35 -0.08 -12.85
N TYR A 168 3.89 -1.12 -13.53
CA TYR A 168 3.92 -2.51 -13.06
C TYR A 168 4.55 -3.43 -14.10
N PRO A 169 5.38 -4.42 -13.72
CA PRO A 169 5.81 -5.47 -14.64
C PRO A 169 4.63 -6.39 -15.02
N GLU A 170 4.73 -7.07 -16.17
CA GLU A 170 3.73 -8.02 -16.69
C GLU A 170 3.23 -8.99 -15.62
N ASP A 171 4.14 -9.54 -14.81
CA ASP A 171 3.80 -10.49 -13.75
C ASP A 171 2.86 -9.94 -12.67
N ARG A 172 2.87 -8.63 -12.42
CA ARG A 172 1.95 -7.98 -11.46
C ARG A 172 0.57 -7.72 -12.05
N VAL A 173 0.46 -7.60 -13.38
CA VAL A 173 -0.80 -7.29 -14.07
C VAL A 173 -1.45 -8.51 -14.72
N LYS A 174 -0.84 -9.69 -14.64
CA LYS A 174 -1.35 -10.91 -15.29
C LYS A 174 -2.70 -11.38 -14.77
N THR A 175 -3.06 -11.03 -13.53
CA THR A 175 -4.36 -11.37 -12.92
C THR A 175 -5.49 -10.49 -13.42
N LEU A 176 -5.19 -9.37 -14.11
CA LEU A 176 -6.22 -8.49 -14.65
C LEU A 176 -7.00 -9.18 -15.76
N PRO A 177 -8.35 -9.06 -15.77
CA PRO A 177 -9.15 -9.40 -16.94
C PRO A 177 -8.62 -8.68 -18.19
N LYS A 178 -8.47 -9.42 -19.30
CA LYS A 178 -7.86 -8.91 -20.55
C LYS A 178 -8.49 -7.59 -21.02
N HIS A 179 -9.81 -7.47 -20.94
CA HIS A 179 -10.53 -6.27 -21.36
C HIS A 179 -10.15 -5.04 -20.52
N LEU A 180 -10.02 -5.18 -19.18
CA LEU A 180 -9.57 -4.11 -18.30
C LEU A 180 -8.10 -3.77 -18.55
N LYS A 181 -7.26 -4.77 -18.75
CA LYS A 181 -5.84 -4.56 -19.05
C LYS A 181 -5.65 -3.71 -20.31
N ILE A 182 -6.38 -4.02 -21.39
CA ILE A 182 -6.35 -3.26 -22.66
C ILE A 182 -6.94 -1.86 -22.46
N LYS A 183 -8.05 -1.75 -21.73
CA LYS A 183 -8.77 -0.48 -21.55
C LYS A 183 -7.98 0.50 -20.69
N TYR A 184 -7.38 0.05 -19.60
CA TYR A 184 -6.86 0.92 -18.54
C TYR A 184 -5.35 0.97 -18.39
N LEU A 185 -4.60 0.14 -19.12
CA LEU A 185 -3.14 0.17 -19.08
C LEU A 185 -2.55 0.52 -20.45
N ASN A 186 -1.46 1.27 -20.44
CA ASN A 186 -0.57 1.47 -21.58
C ASN A 186 0.57 0.44 -21.49
N LYS A 187 0.82 -0.31 -22.57
CA LYS A 187 2.00 -1.19 -22.63
C LYS A 187 3.24 -0.34 -22.87
N LEU A 188 4.23 -0.48 -22.02
CA LEU A 188 5.55 0.16 -22.12
C LEU A 188 6.60 -0.84 -22.66
N GLN A 189 7.83 -0.35 -22.82
CA GLN A 189 9.00 -1.21 -23.11
C GLN A 189 9.35 -2.11 -21.90
N ASN A 190 10.14 -3.16 -22.15
CA ASN A 190 10.64 -4.10 -21.13
C ASN A 190 9.52 -4.80 -20.31
N ASP A 191 8.44 -5.19 -20.96
CA ASP A 191 7.29 -5.89 -20.36
C ASP A 191 6.72 -5.19 -19.13
N LYS A 192 6.66 -3.85 -19.18
CA LYS A 192 6.01 -3.01 -18.18
C LYS A 192 4.69 -2.45 -18.71
N PHE A 193 3.82 -2.10 -17.77
CA PHE A 193 2.52 -1.50 -18.02
C PHE A 193 2.37 -0.29 -17.12
N GLU A 194 1.81 0.78 -17.68
CA GLU A 194 1.48 1.98 -16.93
C GLU A 194 -0.04 2.15 -16.86
N VAL A 195 -0.56 2.46 -15.69
CA VAL A 195 -1.97 2.82 -15.52
C VAL A 195 -2.25 4.16 -16.20
N LYS A 196 -3.31 4.22 -17.01
CA LYS A 196 -3.74 5.44 -17.70
C LYS A 196 -4.15 6.55 -16.74
N ASP A 197 -3.94 7.79 -17.18
CA ASP A 197 -4.21 8.99 -16.37
C ASP A 197 -5.67 9.11 -15.93
N GLU A 198 -6.62 8.62 -16.73
CA GLU A 198 -8.04 8.60 -16.39
C GLU A 198 -8.32 7.93 -15.03
N LEU A 199 -7.55 6.89 -14.67
CA LEU A 199 -7.67 6.25 -13.35
C LEU A 199 -6.81 6.95 -12.30
N LYS A 200 -5.62 7.44 -12.67
CA LYS A 200 -4.73 8.16 -11.75
C LYS A 200 -5.42 9.41 -11.20
N GLU A 201 -6.19 10.13 -12.02
CA GLU A 201 -6.94 11.33 -11.63
C GLU A 201 -8.09 11.06 -10.64
N MET A 202 -8.57 9.82 -10.55
CA MET A 202 -9.55 9.39 -9.55
C MET A 202 -8.91 9.21 -8.17
N ILE A 203 -7.60 9.01 -8.09
CA ILE A 203 -6.92 8.55 -6.87
C ILE A 203 -6.03 9.65 -6.28
N VAL A 204 -6.14 9.84 -4.97
CA VAL A 204 -5.25 10.71 -4.18
C VAL A 204 -4.44 9.83 -3.24
N PHE A 205 -3.16 9.66 -3.54
CA PHE A 205 -2.22 8.92 -2.69
C PHE A 205 -1.64 9.81 -1.59
N LYS A 206 -1.81 9.41 -0.32
CA LYS A 206 -1.29 10.14 0.85
C LYS A 206 -0.58 9.22 1.83
N LYS A 207 0.48 9.73 2.45
CA LYS A 207 1.07 9.07 3.62
C LYS A 207 0.11 9.21 4.79
N LEU A 208 -0.20 8.11 5.46
CA LEU A 208 -0.98 8.11 6.69
C LEU A 208 -0.52 6.96 7.60
N ASN A 209 -0.33 7.27 8.87
CA ASN A 209 -0.26 6.25 9.90
C ASN A 209 -1.67 6.10 10.50
N LEU A 210 -2.22 4.89 10.46
CA LEU A 210 -3.57 4.60 10.97
C LEU A 210 -3.68 4.75 12.50
N MET A 211 -2.54 4.84 13.20
CA MET A 211 -2.49 5.16 14.63
C MET A 211 -2.66 6.66 14.94
N ASN A 212 -2.69 7.52 13.93
CA ASN A 212 -2.87 8.96 14.16
C ASN A 212 -4.31 9.26 14.58
N ASP A 213 -4.48 10.17 15.54
CA ASP A 213 -5.80 10.62 16.01
C ASP A 213 -6.55 11.49 14.99
N VAL A 214 -5.84 12.03 13.99
CA VAL A 214 -6.40 12.92 12.97
C VAL A 214 -6.25 12.30 11.59
N PHE A 215 -7.39 12.07 10.94
CA PHE A 215 -7.48 11.56 9.58
C PHE A 215 -7.58 12.68 8.54
N PRO A 216 -7.04 12.51 7.33
CA PRO A 216 -6.86 13.60 6.35
C PRO A 216 -8.14 13.93 5.55
N PHE A 217 -9.33 13.66 6.09
CA PHE A 217 -10.61 13.85 5.40
C PHE A 217 -11.68 14.44 6.32
N ASN A 218 -12.41 15.44 5.80
CA ASN A 218 -13.47 16.16 6.51
C ASN A 218 -14.88 15.80 5.98
N LYS A 219 -14.98 14.89 5.01
CA LYS A 219 -16.22 14.46 4.37
C LYS A 219 -16.46 12.98 4.63
N LYS A 220 -17.72 12.54 4.55
CA LYS A 220 -18.08 11.11 4.66
C LYS A 220 -17.38 10.32 3.54
N ILE A 221 -16.76 9.20 3.89
CA ILE A 221 -16.07 8.29 2.98
C ILE A 221 -16.50 6.86 3.27
N CYS A 222 -16.67 6.04 2.22
CA CYS A 222 -16.79 4.60 2.36
C CYS A 222 -15.41 3.97 2.48
N ILE A 223 -15.22 3.07 3.43
CA ILE A 223 -14.03 2.24 3.59
C ILE A 223 -14.28 0.95 2.83
#